data_AF-A0A673ANC2-F1
#
_entry.id   AF-A0A673ANC2-F1
#
_cell.length_a   1.000
_cell.length_b   1.000
_cell.length_c   1.000
_cell.angle_alpha   90.00
_cell.angle_beta   90.00
_cell.angle_gamma   90.00
#
_symmetry.space_group_name_H-M   'P 1'
#
loop_
_entity.id
_entity.type
_entity.pdbx_description
1 polymer ?
#
loop_
_entity_poly.entity_id
_entity_poly.type
_entity_poly.pdbx_seq_one_letter_code
_entity_poly.pdbx_strand_id
1 'polypeptide(L)'
;THSWDRETIQLIQTLIPKETVLFIADAKINFDSFRNGMTATVNSKTIITVNPDTREASLLFSYAKEVSETGGLDEDEKTEDSITDVYTVSQLKQKAQDDQDVFFGITYSFISKLDLDSSVSKVIRTRCTRCKFLVTEEMQSCSNPLCQGRDQGFSSTTAFDLLVDFTDHTGTLHTCSLKSPVAEKTLGCTVKEFTRLTDDERTTMKWKFLLERCKIYVKVILPSNTMRTKIRVVVLACSLADPGEVKQHMSALQQRL
;
A
#
# COMPACT_ATOMS: atom_id res chain seq x y z
N THR A 1 -11.69 10.41 -1.02
CA THR A 1 -12.73 11.09 -1.79
C THR A 1 -14.05 10.46 -1.42
N HIS A 2 -15.01 11.25 -0.97
CA HIS A 2 -16.39 10.77 -0.77
C HIS A 2 -17.16 11.05 -2.07
N SER A 3 -17.82 10.03 -2.61
CA SER A 3 -18.65 10.12 -3.81
C SER A 3 -20.06 9.65 -3.49
N TRP A 4 -21.05 10.40 -3.94
CA TRP A 4 -22.48 10.13 -3.71
C TRP A 4 -23.21 9.73 -4.98
N ASP A 5 -22.54 9.78 -6.13
CA ASP A 5 -23.10 9.50 -7.44
C ASP A 5 -22.67 8.11 -7.95
N ARG A 6 -23.61 7.36 -8.54
CA ARG A 6 -23.41 5.96 -8.96
C ARG A 6 -22.34 5.82 -10.04
N GLU A 7 -22.33 6.73 -11.02
CA GLU A 7 -21.38 6.70 -12.14
C GLU A 7 -19.97 6.97 -11.63
N THR A 8 -19.85 7.94 -10.73
CA THR A 8 -18.58 8.26 -10.09
C THR A 8 -18.07 7.11 -9.21
N ILE A 9 -18.95 6.42 -8.47
CA ILE A 9 -18.57 5.24 -7.68
C ILE A 9 -18.05 4.13 -8.58
N GLN A 10 -18.77 3.83 -9.67
CA GLN A 10 -18.35 2.82 -10.65
C GLN A 10 -17.00 3.18 -11.27
N LEU A 11 -16.80 4.44 -11.65
CA LEU A 11 -15.51 4.93 -12.16
C LEU A 11 -14.40 4.74 -11.12
N ILE A 12 -14.59 5.18 -9.87
CA ILE A 12 -13.56 5.10 -8.83
C ILE A 12 -13.19 3.64 -8.53
N GLN A 13 -14.13 2.72 -8.62
CA GLN A 13 -13.90 1.30 -8.39
C GLN A 13 -12.99 0.65 -9.43
N THR A 14 -12.87 1.20 -10.64
CA THR A 14 -11.95 0.66 -11.67
C THR A 14 -10.53 1.21 -11.56
N LEU A 15 -10.34 2.29 -10.81
CA LEU A 15 -9.04 2.96 -10.71
C LEU A 15 -8.05 2.12 -9.89
N ILE A 16 -6.80 2.11 -10.35
CA ILE A 16 -5.72 1.38 -9.69
C ILE A 16 -4.81 2.39 -8.98
N PRO A 17 -4.72 2.34 -7.63
CA PRO A 17 -3.85 3.23 -6.88
C PRO A 17 -2.39 3.13 -7.34
N LYS A 18 -1.72 4.30 -7.38
CA LYS A 18 -0.32 4.51 -7.81
C LYS A 18 -0.03 4.27 -9.30
N GLU A 19 -1.04 3.93 -10.09
CA GLU A 19 -0.88 3.65 -11.52
C GLU A 19 -1.86 4.45 -12.38
N THR A 20 -2.90 5.02 -11.77
CA THR A 20 -3.82 5.93 -12.46
C THR A 20 -3.57 7.36 -12.02
N VAL A 21 -3.35 8.26 -12.99
CA VAL A 21 -3.32 9.71 -12.75
C VAL A 21 -4.71 10.26 -12.98
N LEU A 22 -5.21 11.05 -12.03
CA LEU A 22 -6.51 11.70 -12.13
C LEU A 22 -6.31 13.21 -12.25
N PHE A 23 -6.97 13.80 -13.23
CA PHE A 23 -7.23 15.23 -13.24
C PHE A 23 -8.66 15.45 -12.71
N ILE A 24 -8.78 16.24 -11.66
CA ILE A 24 -10.05 16.51 -10.98
C ILE A 24 -10.25 18.02 -10.97
N ALA A 25 -11.26 18.50 -11.67
CA ALA A 25 -11.67 19.91 -11.71
C ALA A 25 -12.99 20.10 -10.94
N ASP A 26 -13.19 21.30 -10.37
CA ASP A 26 -14.41 21.70 -9.66
C ASP A 26 -14.85 20.77 -8.51
N ALA A 27 -13.88 20.15 -7.83
CA ALA A 27 -14.12 19.40 -6.61
C ALA A 27 -14.27 20.33 -5.39
N LYS A 28 -15.19 19.98 -4.49
CA LYS A 28 -15.34 20.68 -3.21
C LYS A 28 -14.25 20.22 -2.24
N ILE A 29 -13.45 21.15 -1.72
CA ILE A 29 -12.39 20.84 -0.76
C ILE A 29 -12.84 21.22 0.65
N ASN A 30 -12.76 20.30 1.61
CA ASN A 30 -13.05 20.54 3.02
C ASN A 30 -11.91 19.98 3.89
N PHE A 31 -11.70 20.55 5.08
CA PHE A 31 -10.82 19.94 6.07
C PHE A 31 -11.55 18.84 6.83
N ASP A 32 -10.97 17.64 6.88
CA ASP A 32 -11.45 16.51 7.66
C ASP A 32 -10.61 16.43 8.94
N SER A 33 -11.24 16.75 10.08
CA SER A 33 -10.59 16.75 11.40
C SER A 33 -10.24 15.34 11.88
N PHE A 34 -10.98 14.31 11.46
CA PHE A 34 -10.69 12.91 11.81
C PHE A 34 -9.45 12.40 11.07
N ARG A 35 -9.33 12.71 9.79
CA ARG A 35 -8.14 12.38 8.98
C ARG A 35 -7.02 13.41 9.10
N ASN A 36 -7.24 14.47 9.87
CA ASN A 36 -6.37 15.62 10.05
C ASN A 36 -5.80 16.14 8.70
N GLY A 37 -6.67 16.37 7.72
CA GLY A 37 -6.22 16.74 6.38
C GLY A 37 -7.29 17.25 5.44
N MET A 38 -6.86 17.91 4.36
CA MET A 38 -7.75 18.37 3.30
C MET A 38 -8.29 17.18 2.50
N THR A 39 -9.61 17.13 2.33
CA THR A 39 -10.33 16.09 1.59
C THR A 39 -11.12 16.71 0.44
N ALA A 40 -11.05 16.05 -0.72
CA ALA A 40 -11.84 16.41 -1.89
C ALA A 40 -13.14 15.59 -1.94
N THR A 41 -14.25 16.26 -2.21
CA THR A 41 -15.59 15.70 -2.38
C THR A 41 -16.12 16.02 -3.77
N VAL A 42 -16.61 15.00 -4.46
CA VAL A 42 -17.19 15.12 -5.81
C VAL A 42 -18.61 15.68 -5.70
N ASN A 43 -18.96 16.63 -6.57
CA ASN A 43 -20.31 17.18 -6.71
C ASN A 43 -20.75 17.14 -8.19
N SER A 44 -21.95 17.63 -8.49
CA SER A 44 -22.52 17.62 -9.85
C SER A 44 -21.78 18.46 -10.89
N LYS A 45 -20.83 19.29 -10.48
CA LYS A 45 -19.96 20.10 -11.36
C LYS A 45 -18.55 19.53 -11.48
N THR A 46 -18.20 18.54 -10.66
CA THR A 46 -16.85 17.98 -10.64
C THR A 46 -16.60 17.18 -11.91
N ILE A 47 -15.50 17.48 -12.60
CA ILE A 47 -15.04 16.74 -13.79
C ILE A 47 -13.85 15.89 -13.40
N ILE A 48 -13.92 14.58 -13.68
CA ILE A 48 -12.81 13.64 -13.46
C ILE A 48 -12.34 13.13 -14.83
N THR A 49 -11.08 13.40 -15.16
CA THR A 49 -10.41 12.84 -16.34
C THR A 49 -9.36 11.83 -15.89
N VAL A 50 -9.48 10.61 -16.39
CA VAL A 50 -8.56 9.50 -16.09
C VAL A 50 -7.41 9.50 -17.10
N ASN A 51 -6.17 9.48 -16.62
CA ASN A 51 -4.94 9.50 -17.41
C ASN A 51 -4.96 10.59 -18.50
N PRO A 52 -5.09 11.87 -18.13
CA PRO A 52 -5.12 12.96 -19.09
C PRO A 52 -3.79 13.01 -19.87
N ASP A 53 -3.87 13.31 -21.16
CA ASP A 53 -2.70 13.45 -22.03
C ASP A 53 -2.05 14.82 -21.84
N THR A 54 -1.37 15.00 -20.71
CA THR A 54 -0.63 16.21 -20.38
C THR A 54 0.78 15.90 -19.90
N ARG A 55 1.67 16.90 -20.01
CA ARG A 55 3.05 16.78 -19.54
C ARG A 55 3.09 16.56 -18.03
N GLU A 56 2.26 17.27 -17.28
CA GLU A 56 2.18 17.19 -15.82
C GLU A 56 1.75 15.78 -15.38
N ALA A 57 0.79 15.18 -16.08
CA ALA A 57 0.36 13.82 -15.82
C ALA A 57 1.45 12.80 -16.14
N SER A 58 2.18 12.99 -17.24
CA SER A 58 3.31 12.13 -17.63
C SER A 58 4.46 12.19 -16.61
N LEU A 59 4.77 13.38 -16.10
CA LEU A 59 5.78 13.57 -15.05
C LEU A 59 5.35 12.93 -13.73
N LEU A 60 4.11 13.15 -13.29
CA LEU A 60 3.58 12.55 -12.06
C LEU A 60 3.54 11.02 -12.15
N PHE A 61 3.19 10.48 -13.32
CA PHE A 61 3.20 9.05 -13.58
C PHE A 61 4.61 8.46 -13.50
N SER A 62 5.59 9.12 -14.13
CA SER A 62 6.99 8.71 -14.10
C SER A 62 7.56 8.72 -12.68
N TYR A 63 7.27 9.78 -11.92
CA TYR A 63 7.65 9.88 -10.52
C TYR A 63 7.01 8.77 -9.66
N ALA A 64 5.70 8.55 -9.81
CA ALA A 64 5.00 7.50 -9.07
C ALA A 64 5.55 6.10 -9.38
N LYS A 65 6.01 5.88 -10.62
CA LYS A 65 6.67 4.66 -11.05
C LYS A 65 8.04 4.49 -10.41
N GLU A 66 8.90 5.50 -10.48
CA GLU A 66 10.21 5.51 -9.83
C GLU A 66 10.08 5.25 -8.31
N VAL A 67 9.12 5.90 -7.66
CA VAL A 67 8.79 5.64 -6.25
C VAL A 67 8.31 4.19 -6.06
N SER A 68 7.47 3.67 -6.94
CA SER A 68 6.99 2.29 -6.82
C SER A 68 8.10 1.24 -6.98
N GLU A 69 9.07 1.52 -7.85
CA GLU A 69 10.28 0.74 -8.12
C GLU A 69 11.29 0.82 -6.96
N THR A 70 11.59 2.02 -6.48
CA THR A 70 12.44 2.30 -5.30
C THR A 70 11.76 1.94 -3.98
N GLY A 71 10.76 1.06 -4.00
CA GLY A 71 10.11 0.50 -2.81
C GLY A 71 11.06 -0.16 -1.81
N GLY A 72 12.29 -0.42 -2.21
CA GLY A 72 13.45 -0.33 -1.37
C GLY A 72 14.60 0.20 -2.22
N LEU A 73 15.36 1.16 -1.73
CA LEU A 73 16.79 1.12 -2.02
C LEU A 73 17.27 -0.26 -1.55
N ASP A 74 17.85 -1.01 -2.48
CA ASP A 74 18.45 -2.35 -2.34
C ASP A 74 19.72 -2.36 -1.46
N GLU A 75 19.85 -1.46 -0.48
CA GLU A 75 21.11 -1.30 0.26
C GLU A 75 21.04 -1.58 1.77
N ASP A 76 19.87 -1.93 2.32
CA ASP A 76 19.85 -2.39 3.72
C ASP A 76 18.67 -3.35 3.96
N GLU A 77 18.80 -4.59 3.48
CA GLU A 77 17.98 -5.70 3.97
C GLU A 77 18.44 -6.06 5.38
N LYS A 78 18.03 -5.27 6.36
CA LYS A 78 18.02 -5.74 7.75
C LYS A 78 17.11 -6.96 7.82
N THR A 79 17.69 -8.10 8.23
CA THR A 79 16.93 -9.33 8.47
C THR A 79 15.91 -9.10 9.59
N GLU A 80 14.77 -9.80 9.52
CA GLU A 80 13.67 -9.75 10.52
C GLU A 80 14.22 -9.78 11.96
N ASP A 81 15.24 -10.61 12.21
CA ASP A 81 15.87 -10.84 13.52
C ASP A 81 16.63 -9.63 14.09
N SER A 82 17.08 -8.71 13.24
CA SER A 82 17.84 -7.52 13.67
C SER A 82 16.95 -6.37 14.14
N ILE A 83 15.66 -6.43 13.84
CA ILE A 83 14.68 -5.39 14.16
C ILE A 83 14.06 -5.73 15.51
N THR A 84 14.37 -4.93 16.53
CA THR A 84 13.89 -5.17 17.90
C THR A 84 13.09 -4.00 18.49
N ASP A 85 13.26 -2.80 17.93
CA ASP A 85 12.58 -1.60 18.40
C ASP A 85 11.07 -1.69 18.13
N VAL A 86 10.28 -1.58 19.21
CA VAL A 86 8.83 -1.61 19.13
C VAL A 86 8.25 -0.21 19.28
N TYR A 87 7.32 0.14 18.40
CA TYR A 87 6.70 1.45 18.31
C TYR A 87 5.17 1.36 18.24
N THR A 88 4.49 2.33 18.86
CA THR A 88 3.10 2.65 18.55
C THR A 88 3.00 3.34 17.19
N VAL A 89 1.81 3.37 16.60
CA VAL A 89 1.56 4.08 15.34
C VAL A 89 1.91 5.58 15.46
N SER A 90 1.60 6.22 16.59
CA SER A 90 1.98 7.62 16.82
C SER A 90 3.49 7.81 16.88
N GLN A 91 4.22 6.91 17.54
CA GLN A 91 5.69 6.95 17.62
C GLN A 91 6.34 6.74 16.25
N LEU A 92 5.82 5.81 15.43
CA LEU A 92 6.29 5.66 14.04
C LEU A 92 6.10 6.96 13.26
N LYS A 93 4.94 7.62 13.40
CA LYS A 93 4.67 8.89 12.73
C LYS A 93 5.54 10.03 13.22
N GLN A 94 5.81 10.09 14.53
CA GLN A 94 6.67 11.11 15.14
C GLN A 94 8.13 10.93 14.74
N LYS A 95 8.65 9.70 14.82
CA LYS A 95 10.02 9.38 14.41
C LYS A 95 10.27 9.70 12.93
N ALA A 96 9.24 9.55 12.10
CA ALA A 96 9.28 9.94 10.71
C ALA A 96 9.25 11.48 10.49
N GLN A 97 9.02 12.29 11.54
CA GLN A 97 9.19 13.75 11.48
C GLN A 97 10.59 14.19 11.91
N ASP A 98 11.35 13.33 12.61
CA ASP A 98 12.69 13.62 13.12
C ASP A 98 13.81 13.40 12.06
N ASP A 99 13.47 13.53 10.77
CA ASP A 99 14.38 13.49 9.59
C ASP A 99 15.33 12.27 9.48
N GLN A 100 14.85 11.07 9.81
CA GLN A 100 15.50 9.82 9.38
C GLN A 100 14.95 9.36 8.04
N ASP A 101 15.77 9.39 6.97
CA ASP A 101 15.38 9.01 5.60
C ASP A 101 14.73 7.61 5.53
N VAL A 102 15.25 6.65 6.30
CA VAL A 102 14.73 5.29 6.43
C VAL A 102 14.94 4.78 7.85
N PHE A 103 13.94 4.13 8.43
CA PHE A 103 14.10 3.38 9.68
C PHE A 103 13.22 2.13 9.72
N PHE A 104 13.52 1.26 10.67
CA PHE A 104 12.87 -0.03 10.85
C PHE A 104 12.23 -0.12 12.23
N GLY A 105 11.19 -0.93 12.36
CA GLY A 105 10.56 -1.18 13.66
C GLY A 105 9.51 -2.27 13.63
N ILE A 106 9.05 -2.62 14.82
CA ILE A 106 7.92 -3.52 15.06
C ILE A 106 6.73 -2.71 15.54
N THR A 107 5.53 -3.04 15.09
CA THR A 107 4.30 -2.55 15.69
C THR A 107 3.31 -3.68 15.95
N TYR A 108 2.62 -3.62 17.09
CA TYR A 108 1.54 -4.54 17.46
C TYR A 108 0.20 -3.88 17.21
N SER A 109 -0.27 -4.00 15.97
CA SER A 109 -1.44 -3.29 15.46
C SER A 109 -2.45 -4.25 14.84
N PHE A 110 -3.70 -3.82 14.76
CA PHE A 110 -4.73 -4.53 14.01
C PHE A 110 -4.60 -4.24 12.53
N ILE A 111 -4.88 -5.21 11.66
CA ILE A 111 -5.14 -4.93 10.25
C ILE A 111 -6.55 -4.36 10.16
N SER A 112 -6.69 -3.05 9.94
CA SER A 112 -7.98 -2.36 9.91
C SER A 112 -8.56 -2.23 8.49
N LYS A 113 -7.73 -2.45 7.46
CA LYS A 113 -8.16 -2.53 6.07
C LYS A 113 -7.39 -3.61 5.33
N LEU A 114 -8.12 -4.55 4.73
CA LEU A 114 -7.59 -5.67 3.94
C LEU A 114 -8.62 -6.10 2.89
N ASP A 115 -8.32 -5.88 1.61
CA ASP A 115 -9.31 -6.03 0.52
C ASP A 115 -9.02 -7.27 -0.37
N LEU A 116 -9.04 -8.48 0.21
CA LEU A 116 -8.79 -9.75 -0.53
C LEU A 116 -9.99 -10.22 -1.37
N ASP A 117 -11.19 -9.84 -0.95
CA ASP A 117 -12.50 -10.16 -1.53
C ASP A 117 -12.87 -9.24 -2.70
N SER A 118 -11.96 -8.34 -3.10
CA SER A 118 -12.12 -7.51 -4.30
C SER A 118 -11.69 -8.27 -5.57
N SER A 119 -11.75 -7.66 -6.76
CA SER A 119 -11.29 -8.32 -7.99
C SER A 119 -9.82 -8.76 -7.87
N VAL A 120 -9.46 -9.95 -8.38
CA VAL A 120 -8.10 -10.51 -8.30
C VAL A 120 -7.04 -9.53 -8.80
N SER A 121 -7.35 -8.75 -9.84
CA SER A 121 -6.49 -7.70 -10.41
C SER A 121 -6.11 -6.55 -9.46
N LYS A 122 -6.84 -6.37 -8.35
CA LYS A 122 -6.53 -5.36 -7.31
C LYS A 122 -5.56 -5.89 -6.25
N VAL A 123 -5.50 -7.21 -6.10
CA VAL A 123 -4.72 -7.92 -5.09
C VAL A 123 -3.41 -8.43 -5.68
N ILE A 124 -3.48 -8.94 -6.91
CA ILE A 124 -2.37 -9.50 -7.66
C ILE A 124 -2.08 -8.58 -8.83
N ARG A 125 -0.80 -8.25 -9.02
CA ARG A 125 -0.32 -7.41 -10.11
C ARG A 125 0.77 -8.13 -10.90
N THR A 126 0.67 -8.04 -12.21
CA THR A 126 1.67 -8.56 -13.14
C THR A 126 2.52 -7.41 -13.64
N ARG A 127 3.83 -7.51 -13.48
CA ARG A 127 4.78 -6.47 -13.87
C ARG A 127 5.83 -6.98 -14.83
N CYS A 128 6.23 -6.15 -15.78
CA CYS A 128 7.38 -6.44 -16.62
C CYS A 128 8.63 -6.63 -15.74
N THR A 129 9.39 -7.71 -15.96
CA THR A 129 10.59 -7.99 -15.15
C THR A 129 11.66 -6.89 -15.28
N ARG A 130 11.70 -6.22 -16.43
CA ARG A 130 12.71 -5.24 -16.82
C ARG A 130 12.44 -3.85 -16.26
N CYS A 131 11.27 -3.30 -16.58
CA CYS A 131 10.92 -1.92 -16.28
C CYS A 131 9.82 -1.80 -15.22
N LYS A 132 9.49 -2.91 -14.52
CA LYS A 132 8.48 -3.06 -13.45
C LYS A 132 7.10 -2.45 -13.74
N PHE A 133 6.82 -2.14 -14.99
CA PHE A 133 5.56 -1.57 -15.43
C PHE A 133 4.44 -2.60 -15.33
N LEU A 134 3.25 -2.18 -14.90
CA LEU A 134 2.09 -3.06 -14.86
C LEU A 134 1.71 -3.49 -16.29
N VAL A 135 1.63 -4.79 -16.49
CA VAL A 135 1.28 -5.41 -17.78
C VAL A 135 0.19 -6.43 -17.55
N THR A 136 -0.58 -6.77 -18.57
CA THR A 136 -1.50 -7.91 -18.53
C THR A 136 -0.77 -9.18 -18.98
N GLU A 137 -1.15 -10.34 -18.42
CA GLU A 137 -0.49 -11.62 -18.73
C GLU A 137 -0.61 -12.03 -20.20
N GLU A 138 -1.66 -11.55 -20.90
CA GLU A 138 -1.94 -11.89 -22.30
C GLU A 138 -1.06 -11.12 -23.31
N MET A 139 -0.27 -10.15 -22.85
CA MET A 139 0.55 -9.34 -23.74
C MET A 139 1.80 -10.09 -24.20
N GLN A 140 2.11 -9.98 -25.50
CA GLN A 140 3.36 -10.52 -26.08
C GLN A 140 4.55 -9.56 -25.93
N SER A 141 4.33 -8.32 -25.51
CA SER A 141 5.37 -7.30 -25.28
C SER A 141 4.96 -6.32 -24.18
N CYS A 142 5.92 -5.62 -23.59
CA CYS A 142 5.61 -4.61 -22.57
C CYS A 142 4.87 -3.41 -23.21
N SER A 143 3.72 -3.06 -22.65
CA SER A 143 2.91 -1.92 -23.08
C SER A 143 3.56 -0.55 -22.79
N ASN A 144 4.60 -0.50 -21.96
CA ASN A 144 5.33 0.73 -21.69
C ASN A 144 6.22 1.12 -22.88
N PRO A 145 5.97 2.26 -23.56
CA PRO A 145 6.79 2.70 -24.70
C PRO A 145 8.23 3.03 -24.29
N LEU A 146 8.49 3.31 -23.01
CA LEU A 146 9.81 3.58 -22.46
C LEU A 146 10.55 2.32 -21.98
N CYS A 147 10.00 1.12 -22.23
CA CYS A 147 10.66 -0.12 -21.86
C CYS A 147 11.82 -0.42 -22.82
N GLN A 148 13.05 -0.34 -22.33
CA GLN A 148 14.29 -0.59 -23.08
C GLN A 148 14.40 -2.03 -23.66
N GLY A 149 13.49 -2.93 -23.32
CA GLY A 149 13.48 -4.33 -23.72
C GLY A 149 12.34 -4.75 -24.63
N ARG A 150 11.74 -3.82 -25.39
CA ARG A 150 10.54 -4.09 -26.21
C ARG A 150 10.78 -5.11 -27.33
N ASP A 151 11.99 -5.17 -27.85
CA ASP A 151 12.37 -6.02 -28.99
C ASP A 151 12.89 -7.41 -28.58
N GLN A 152 12.84 -7.72 -27.29
CA GLN A 152 13.29 -9.00 -26.75
C GLN A 152 12.11 -9.78 -26.17
N GLY A 153 12.31 -11.08 -25.89
CA GLY A 153 11.31 -11.94 -25.26
C GLY A 153 10.69 -11.28 -24.03
N PHE A 154 9.35 -11.14 -24.08
CA PHE A 154 8.59 -10.55 -22.99
C PHE A 154 8.61 -11.47 -21.77
N SER A 155 8.92 -10.88 -20.63
CA SER A 155 8.92 -11.57 -19.35
C SER A 155 8.25 -10.68 -18.31
N SER A 156 7.34 -11.30 -17.56
CA SER A 156 6.58 -10.67 -16.50
C SER A 156 6.65 -11.50 -15.21
N THR A 157 6.39 -10.84 -14.09
CA THR A 157 6.25 -11.47 -12.78
C THR A 157 4.91 -11.07 -12.20
N THR A 158 4.12 -12.08 -11.84
CA THR A 158 2.83 -11.92 -11.18
C THR A 158 3.02 -12.14 -9.68
N ALA A 159 2.63 -11.15 -8.88
CA ALA A 159 2.91 -11.11 -7.44
C ALA A 159 1.77 -10.41 -6.69
N PHE A 160 1.62 -10.70 -5.39
CA PHE A 160 0.75 -9.92 -4.53
C PHE A 160 1.27 -8.49 -4.40
N ASP A 161 0.36 -7.52 -4.47
CA ASP A 161 0.62 -6.11 -4.23
C ASP A 161 -0.58 -5.45 -3.55
N LEU A 162 -0.64 -5.67 -2.23
CA LEU A 162 -1.72 -5.23 -1.37
C LEU A 162 -1.39 -3.90 -0.70
N LEU A 163 -2.42 -3.05 -0.57
CA LEU A 163 -2.40 -1.89 0.30
C LEU A 163 -3.26 -2.18 1.53
N VAL A 164 -2.63 -2.20 2.70
CA VAL A 164 -3.28 -2.49 3.99
C VAL A 164 -3.18 -1.30 4.93
N ASP A 165 -4.15 -1.16 5.84
CA ASP A 165 -4.08 -0.19 6.93
C ASP A 165 -3.85 -0.93 8.25
N PHE A 166 -2.97 -0.37 9.09
CA PHE A 166 -2.70 -0.88 10.43
C PHE A 166 -3.12 0.14 11.47
N THR A 167 -3.87 -0.28 12.48
CA THR A 167 -4.41 0.59 13.52
C THR A 167 -4.07 0.08 14.91
N ASP A 168 -3.63 0.97 15.78
CA ASP A 168 -3.56 0.74 17.23
C ASP A 168 -4.35 1.84 17.98
N HIS A 169 -4.21 1.86 19.31
CA HIS A 169 -4.87 2.85 20.17
C HIS A 169 -4.35 4.29 20.00
N THR A 170 -3.24 4.49 19.29
CA THR A 170 -2.59 5.79 19.05
C THR A 170 -2.83 6.35 17.65
N GLY A 171 -3.36 5.53 16.72
CA GLY A 171 -3.77 6.00 15.41
C GLY A 171 -3.72 4.90 14.33
N THR A 172 -3.77 5.34 13.07
CA THR A 172 -3.72 4.44 11.90
C THR A 172 -2.58 4.79 10.95
N LEU A 173 -1.80 3.79 10.53
CA LEU A 173 -0.93 3.83 9.37
C LEU A 173 -1.74 3.44 8.14
N HIS A 174 -1.84 4.33 7.18
CA HIS A 174 -2.63 4.12 5.98
C HIS A 174 -1.77 3.67 4.81
N THR A 175 -2.32 2.85 3.93
CA THR A 175 -1.75 2.49 2.63
C THR A 175 -0.34 1.86 2.71
N CYS A 176 -0.14 1.02 3.73
CA CYS A 176 1.08 0.23 3.90
C CYS A 176 1.19 -0.83 2.81
N SER A 177 2.38 -1.01 2.27
CA SER A 177 2.66 -1.91 1.15
C SER A 177 2.94 -3.32 1.66
N LEU A 178 2.06 -4.28 1.36
CA LEU A 178 2.25 -5.70 1.63
C LEU A 178 2.37 -6.44 0.28
N LYS A 179 3.60 -6.82 -0.09
CA LYS A 179 3.92 -7.42 -1.40
C LYS A 179 4.47 -8.83 -1.25
N SER A 180 4.45 -9.64 -2.31
CA SER A 180 5.21 -10.91 -2.34
C SER A 180 6.71 -10.64 -2.12
N PRO A 181 7.44 -11.56 -1.44
CA PRO A 181 6.97 -12.85 -0.90
C PRO A 181 6.28 -12.73 0.47
N VAL A 182 6.38 -11.58 1.13
CA VAL A 182 5.84 -11.34 2.48
C VAL A 182 4.33 -11.60 2.53
N ALA A 183 3.59 -11.12 1.54
CA ALA A 183 2.15 -11.35 1.44
C ALA A 183 1.79 -12.83 1.36
N GLU A 184 2.55 -13.64 0.61
CA GLU A 184 2.31 -15.08 0.48
C GLU A 184 2.56 -15.80 1.81
N LYS A 185 3.64 -15.42 2.50
CA LYS A 185 3.97 -15.93 3.86
C LYS A 185 2.88 -15.55 4.86
N THR A 186 2.42 -14.30 4.86
CA THR A 186 1.37 -13.81 5.76
C THR A 186 0.03 -14.50 5.50
N LEU A 187 -0.38 -14.62 4.25
CA LEU A 187 -1.67 -15.23 3.88
C LEU A 187 -1.63 -16.78 3.92
N GLY A 188 -0.43 -17.37 3.96
CA GLY A 188 -0.24 -18.81 3.85
C GLY A 188 -0.73 -19.36 2.50
N CYS A 189 -0.62 -18.55 1.44
CA CYS A 189 -1.22 -18.83 0.14
C CYS A 189 -0.35 -18.26 -0.98
N THR A 190 -0.05 -19.07 -1.99
CA THR A 190 0.66 -18.61 -3.19
C THR A 190 -0.26 -17.83 -4.12
N VAL A 191 0.32 -17.01 -5.00
CA VAL A 191 -0.42 -16.30 -6.06
C VAL A 191 -1.31 -17.26 -6.88
N LYS A 192 -0.79 -18.44 -7.24
CA LYS A 192 -1.51 -19.44 -8.03
C LYS A 192 -2.70 -20.05 -7.29
N GLU A 193 -2.53 -20.31 -6.00
CA GLU A 193 -3.62 -20.81 -5.16
C GLU A 193 -4.70 -19.76 -4.98
N PHE A 194 -4.31 -18.52 -4.71
CA PHE A 194 -5.23 -17.41 -4.49
C PHE A 194 -6.14 -17.15 -5.69
N THR A 195 -5.60 -17.19 -6.91
CA THR A 195 -6.38 -17.00 -8.15
C THR A 195 -7.44 -18.09 -8.35
N ARG A 196 -7.29 -19.26 -7.73
CA ARG A 196 -8.28 -20.36 -7.80
C ARG A 196 -9.35 -20.28 -6.72
N LEU A 197 -9.22 -19.37 -5.75
CA LEU A 197 -10.19 -19.21 -4.67
C LEU A 197 -11.44 -18.49 -5.15
N THR A 198 -12.60 -18.98 -4.69
CA THR A 198 -13.88 -18.30 -4.81
C THR A 198 -13.92 -17.00 -3.99
N ASP A 199 -14.90 -16.14 -4.26
CA ASP A 199 -15.11 -14.90 -3.50
C ASP A 199 -15.34 -15.19 -1.99
N ASP A 200 -16.07 -16.25 -1.66
CA ASP A 200 -16.36 -16.65 -0.29
C ASP A 200 -15.11 -17.16 0.44
N GLU A 201 -14.25 -17.93 -0.23
CA GLU A 201 -12.98 -18.39 0.34
C GLU A 201 -12.03 -17.21 0.58
N ARG A 202 -11.99 -16.23 -0.33
CA ARG A 202 -11.18 -15.01 -0.16
C ARG A 202 -11.72 -14.13 0.96
N THR A 203 -13.04 -14.05 1.11
CA THR A 203 -13.70 -13.39 2.24
C THR A 203 -13.33 -14.08 3.56
N THR A 204 -13.39 -15.40 3.60
CA THR A 204 -13.00 -16.19 4.76
C THR A 204 -11.53 -15.94 5.13
N MET A 205 -10.64 -15.90 4.12
CA MET A 205 -9.23 -15.59 4.33
C MET A 205 -9.02 -14.17 4.89
N LYS A 206 -9.74 -13.17 4.38
CA LYS A 206 -9.70 -11.79 4.88
C LYS A 206 -10.03 -11.73 6.37
N TRP A 207 -11.10 -12.41 6.80
CA TRP A 207 -11.54 -12.39 8.19
C TRP A 207 -10.60 -13.11 9.17
N LYS A 208 -9.65 -13.94 8.70
CA LYS A 208 -8.60 -14.50 9.57
C LYS A 208 -7.61 -13.45 10.08
N PHE A 209 -7.52 -12.30 9.40
CA PHE A 209 -6.51 -11.27 9.68
C PHE A 209 -7.13 -9.89 9.95
N LEU A 210 -8.28 -9.59 9.33
CA LEU A 210 -8.96 -8.31 9.49
C LEU A 210 -9.45 -8.15 10.93
N LEU A 211 -9.09 -7.01 11.55
CA LEU A 211 -9.33 -6.69 12.97
C LEU A 211 -8.65 -7.62 13.98
N GLU A 212 -7.76 -8.50 13.52
CA GLU A 212 -6.90 -9.30 14.39
C GLU A 212 -5.59 -8.58 14.68
N ARG A 213 -5.10 -8.72 15.91
CA ARG A 213 -3.84 -8.07 16.33
C ARG A 213 -2.67 -8.84 15.75
N CYS A 214 -1.83 -8.14 15.00
CA CYS A 214 -0.68 -8.69 14.30
C CYS A 214 0.62 -8.09 14.82
N LYS A 215 1.70 -8.88 14.79
CA LYS A 215 3.08 -8.42 14.92
C LYS A 215 3.59 -8.09 13.53
N ILE A 216 3.88 -6.82 13.30
CA ILE A 216 4.19 -6.29 11.97
C ILE A 216 5.57 -5.66 12.01
N TYR A 217 6.46 -6.15 11.15
CA TYR A 217 7.78 -5.58 10.91
C TYR A 217 7.66 -4.60 9.76
N VAL A 218 8.10 -3.36 9.98
CA VAL A 218 7.94 -2.27 9.02
C VAL A 218 9.28 -1.63 8.67
N LYS A 219 9.45 -1.33 7.38
CA LYS A 219 10.41 -0.37 6.85
C LYS A 219 9.66 0.92 6.55
N VAL A 220 10.04 1.99 7.23
CA VAL A 220 9.46 3.32 7.08
C VAL A 220 10.41 4.16 6.24
N ILE A 221 9.90 4.74 5.16
CA ILE A 221 10.67 5.53 4.19
C ILE A 221 10.06 6.92 4.10
N LEU A 222 10.90 7.94 4.20
CA LEU A 222 10.55 9.34 3.99
C LEU A 222 10.94 9.79 2.58
N PRO A 223 10.01 10.33 1.78
CA PRO A 223 10.38 10.96 0.53
C PRO A 223 11.09 12.29 0.81
N SER A 224 12.36 12.39 0.42
CA SER A 224 13.32 13.44 0.80
C SER A 224 13.04 14.86 0.25
N ASN A 225 11.90 15.14 -0.38
CA ASN A 225 11.70 16.47 -1.00
C ASN A 225 10.25 16.87 -1.29
N THR A 226 9.29 16.57 -0.40
CA THR A 226 7.91 17.06 -0.62
C THR A 226 7.37 17.78 0.61
N MET A 227 6.75 18.95 0.38
CA MET A 227 5.94 19.74 1.32
C MET A 227 4.75 18.97 1.94
N ARG A 228 4.69 17.65 1.77
CA ARG A 228 3.72 16.72 2.35
C ARG A 228 4.47 15.54 2.96
N THR A 229 4.44 15.45 4.28
CA THR A 229 4.99 14.37 5.12
C THR A 229 4.20 13.07 4.98
N LYS A 230 4.01 12.57 3.75
CA LYS A 230 3.35 11.27 3.55
C LYS A 230 4.38 10.16 3.65
N ILE A 231 4.51 9.66 4.87
CA ILE A 231 5.33 8.51 5.22
C ILE A 231 4.94 7.30 4.37
N ARG A 232 5.92 6.61 3.81
CA ARG A 232 5.71 5.32 3.14
C ARG A 232 6.10 4.19 4.06
N VAL A 233 5.23 3.19 4.17
CA VAL A 233 5.47 2.01 4.99
C VAL A 233 5.46 0.77 4.11
N VAL A 234 6.52 -0.02 4.22
CA VAL A 234 6.66 -1.33 3.57
C VAL A 234 6.65 -2.39 4.67
N VAL A 235 5.82 -3.41 4.50
CA VAL A 235 5.73 -4.53 5.43
C VAL A 235 6.81 -5.54 5.08
N LEU A 236 7.67 -5.84 6.05
CA LEU A 236 8.75 -6.83 5.92
C LEU A 236 8.30 -8.21 6.39
N ALA A 237 7.45 -8.25 7.42
CA ALA A 237 6.83 -9.45 7.93
C ALA A 237 5.53 -9.11 8.66
N CYS A 238 4.55 -10.01 8.58
CA CYS A 238 3.29 -9.87 9.30
C CYS A 238 2.78 -11.25 9.71
N SER A 239 2.43 -11.39 10.98
CA SER A 239 1.86 -12.61 11.58
C SER A 239 0.89 -12.23 12.69
N LEU A 240 -0.03 -13.13 13.03
CA LEU A 240 -0.87 -12.96 14.22
C LEU A 240 0.01 -12.83 15.46
N ALA A 241 -0.28 -11.85 16.30
CA ALA A 241 0.55 -11.58 17.47
C ALA A 241 0.30 -12.64 18.55
N ASP A 242 1.37 -13.10 19.19
CA ASP A 242 1.26 -13.93 20.39
C ASP A 242 0.64 -13.11 21.55
N PRO A 243 -0.41 -13.61 22.22
CA PRO A 243 -1.05 -12.88 23.32
C PRO A 243 -0.11 -12.57 24.49
N GLY A 244 0.89 -13.43 24.74
CA GLY A 244 1.91 -13.24 25.78
C GLY A 244 2.84 -12.07 25.45
N GLU A 245 3.35 -12.02 24.22
CA GLU A 245 4.17 -10.89 23.73
C GLU A 245 3.40 -9.57 23.80
N VAL A 246 2.13 -9.58 23.36
CA VAL A 246 1.27 -8.38 23.39
C VAL A 246 1.07 -7.90 24.83
N LYS A 247 0.80 -8.81 25.77
CA LYS A 247 0.60 -8.46 27.17
C LYS A 247 1.86 -7.81 27.75
N GLN A 248 3.03 -8.40 27.53
CA GLN A 248 4.30 -7.84 28.01
C GLN A 248 4.53 -6.43 27.47
N HIS A 249 4.30 -6.23 26.17
CA HIS A 249 4.45 -4.92 25.54
C HIS A 249 3.44 -3.89 26.05
N MET A 250 2.16 -4.25 26.16
CA MET A 250 1.12 -3.35 26.67
C MET A 250 1.36 -2.96 28.13
N SER A 251 1.82 -3.89 28.96
CA SER A 251 2.21 -3.59 30.35
C SER A 251 3.43 -2.64 30.41
N ALA A 252 4.42 -2.82 29.53
CA ALA A 252 5.57 -1.92 29.45
C ALA A 252 5.20 -0.50 28.99
N LEU A 253 4.22 -0.36 28.08
CA LEU A 253 3.68 0.94 27.68
C LEU A 253 2.95 1.63 28.83
N GLN A 254 2.16 0.89 29.61
CA GLN A 254 1.43 1.45 30.77
C GLN A 254 2.37 1.93 31.88
N GLN A 255 3.56 1.33 32.03
CA GLN A 255 4.56 1.78 33.01
C GLN A 255 5.31 3.04 32.58
N ARG A 256 5.19 3.46 31.31
CA ARG A 256 5.82 4.66 30.74
C ARG A 256 4.87 5.87 30.65
N LEU A 257 3.61 5.68 31.01
CA LEU A 257 2.60 6.73 31.19
C LEU A 257 2.53 7.16 32.65
#